data_AF-A0A4R5Q6I2-F1
#
_entry.id   AF-A0A4R5Q6I2-F1
#
_cell.length_a   1.000
_cell.length_b   1.000
_cell.length_c   1.000
_cell.angle_alpha   90.00
_cell.angle_beta   90.00
_cell.angle_gamma   90.00
#
_symmetry.space_group_name_H-M   'P 1'
#
loop_
_entity.id
_entity.type
_entity.pdbx_description
1 polymer ?
#
loop_
_entity_poly.entity_id
_entity_poly.type
_entity_poly.pdbx_seq_one_letter_code
_entity_poly.pdbx_strand_id
1 'polypeptide(L)'
;MTPEAFALLVASCGLSLPPTITVDRLRAYAQVESSLNPAAVGRPNRDGSIDYGLMGLNSQHIGKPGFPATVAEAMDPCRNMAAGVAILRDADRRAGLAAPAQRPMLA
;
A
#
# COMPACT_ATOMS: atom_id res chain seq x y z
N MET A 1 0.16 10.34 -13.00
CA MET A 1 -0.83 9.30 -13.39
C MET A 1 -2.24 9.88 -13.25
N THR A 2 -3.13 9.66 -14.21
CA THR A 2 -4.54 10.13 -14.10
C THR A 2 -5.33 9.26 -13.12
N PRO A 3 -6.51 9.70 -12.62
CA PRO A 3 -7.38 8.86 -11.80
C PRO A 3 -7.76 7.53 -12.48
N GLU A 4 -8.09 7.56 -13.77
CA GLU A 4 -8.50 6.39 -14.55
C GLU A 4 -7.35 5.40 -14.70
N ALA A 5 -6.16 5.89 -15.02
CA ALA A 5 -4.96 5.07 -15.11
C ALA A 5 -4.61 4.41 -13.77
N PHE A 6 -4.79 5.11 -12.66
CA PHE A 6 -4.59 4.55 -11.32
C PHE A 6 -5.63 3.47 -10.99
N ALA A 7 -6.90 3.73 -11.29
CA ALA A 7 -7.97 2.75 -11.08
C ALA A 7 -7.75 1.48 -11.91
N LEU A 8 -7.33 1.61 -13.17
CA LEU A 8 -6.97 0.48 -14.03
C LEU A 8 -5.78 -0.30 -13.47
N LEU A 9 -4.76 0.39 -12.95
CA LEU A 9 -3.63 -0.27 -12.31
C LEU A 9 -4.08 -1.09 -11.09
N VAL A 10 -4.89 -0.50 -10.19
CA VAL A 10 -5.47 -1.21 -9.03
C VAL A 10 -6.24 -2.45 -9.47
N ALA A 11 -7.08 -2.34 -10.50
CA ALA A 11 -7.83 -3.46 -11.04
C ALA A 11 -6.94 -4.55 -11.63
N SER A 12 -5.90 -4.18 -12.40
CA SER A 12 -4.95 -5.14 -13.00
C SER A 12 -4.14 -5.92 -11.97
N CYS A 13 -3.94 -5.34 -10.79
CA CYS A 13 -3.22 -5.98 -9.70
C CYS A 13 -4.08 -6.97 -8.91
N GLY A 14 -5.39 -7.05 -9.16
CA GLY A 14 -6.30 -7.94 -8.43
C GLY A 14 -6.34 -7.65 -6.91
N LEU A 15 -6.14 -6.40 -6.50
CA LEU A 15 -6.06 -6.03 -5.09
C LEU A 15 -7.42 -6.20 -4.39
N SER A 16 -7.42 -6.92 -3.27
CA SER A 16 -8.58 -6.97 -2.37
C SER A 16 -8.51 -5.81 -1.38
N LEU A 17 -9.31 -4.77 -1.61
CA LEU A 17 -9.39 -3.61 -0.73
C LEU A 17 -10.47 -3.83 0.35
N PRO A 18 -10.19 -3.54 1.63
CA PRO A 18 -11.22 -3.49 2.65
C PRO A 18 -12.20 -2.34 2.39
N PRO A 19 -13.43 -2.35 2.96
CA PRO A 19 -14.40 -1.27 2.80
C PRO A 19 -13.90 0.11 3.21
N THR A 20 -12.91 0.18 4.10
CA THR A 20 -12.34 1.44 4.62
C THR A 20 -11.29 2.06 3.69
N ILE A 21 -10.78 1.33 2.69
CA ILE A 21 -9.76 1.79 1.76
C ILE A 21 -10.37 1.81 0.35
N THR A 22 -10.79 2.99 -0.08
CA THR A 22 -11.26 3.21 -1.46
C THR A 22 -10.10 3.40 -2.42
N VAL A 23 -10.35 3.23 -3.73
CA VAL A 23 -9.37 3.52 -4.79
C VAL A 23 -8.89 4.97 -4.71
N ASP A 24 -9.79 5.92 -4.46
CA ASP A 24 -9.45 7.34 -4.33
C ASP A 24 -8.57 7.62 -3.11
N ARG A 25 -8.85 6.97 -1.97
CA ARG A 25 -8.01 7.10 -0.78
C ARG A 25 -6.61 6.53 -1.03
N LEU A 26 -6.53 5.37 -1.67
CA LEU A 26 -5.25 4.77 -2.04
C LEU A 26 -4.46 5.65 -3.02
N ARG A 27 -5.15 6.25 -4.00
CA ARG A 27 -4.56 7.22 -4.94
C ARG A 27 -4.05 8.47 -4.23
N ALA A 28 -4.84 9.03 -3.31
CA ALA A 28 -4.43 10.19 -2.53
C ALA A 28 -3.17 9.90 -1.72
N TYR A 29 -3.06 8.70 -1.14
CA TYR A 29 -1.86 8.26 -0.44
C TYR A 29 -0.65 8.17 -1.38
N ALA A 30 -0.79 7.47 -2.51
CA ALA A 30 0.27 7.38 -3.53
C ALA A 30 0.68 8.75 -4.11
N GLN A 31 -0.25 9.71 -4.19
CA GLN A 31 0.05 11.08 -4.61
C GLN A 31 0.95 11.80 -3.60
N VAL A 32 0.74 11.60 -2.30
CA VAL A 32 1.58 12.19 -1.24
C VAL A 32 2.94 11.49 -1.19
N GLU A 33 2.96 10.16 -1.24
CA GLU A 33 4.20 9.38 -1.07
C GLU A 33 5.16 9.48 -2.27
N SER A 34 4.63 9.47 -3.49
CA SER A 34 5.46 9.33 -4.69
C SER A 34 5.09 10.29 -5.83
N SER A 35 4.11 11.18 -5.63
CA SER A 35 3.49 11.91 -6.75
C SER A 35 2.96 11.00 -7.86
N LEU A 36 2.44 9.82 -7.47
CA LEU A 36 1.98 8.77 -8.38
C LEU A 36 3.07 8.22 -9.31
N ASN A 37 4.32 8.19 -8.84
CA ASN A 37 5.45 7.64 -9.59
C ASN A 37 5.79 6.22 -9.10
N PRO A 38 5.51 5.16 -9.88
CA PRO A 38 5.82 3.79 -9.49
C PRO A 38 7.33 3.51 -9.41
N ALA A 39 8.17 4.33 -10.05
CA ALA A 39 9.62 4.21 -10.01
C ALA A 39 10.28 5.12 -8.95
N ALA A 40 9.50 5.64 -7.99
CA ALA A 40 10.03 6.51 -6.95
C ALA A 40 11.08 5.80 -6.08
N VAL A 41 12.20 6.48 -5.86
CA VAL A 41 13.21 6.13 -4.86
C VAL A 41 13.36 7.34 -3.96
N GLY A 42 13.01 7.18 -2.68
CA GLY A 42 13.16 8.21 -1.67
C GLY A 42 14.62 8.55 -1.41
N ARG A 43 14.85 9.71 -0.80
CA ARG A 43 16.15 10.00 -0.16
C ARG A 43 16.28 9.13 1.09
N PRO A 44 17.50 8.87 1.58
CA PRO A 44 17.67 8.23 2.88
C PRO A 44 16.94 9.02 3.97
N ASN A 45 16.11 8.30 4.72
CA ASN A 45 15.48 8.78 5.94
C ASN A 45 16.52 9.01 7.03
N ARG A 46 16.12 9.64 8.14
CA ARG A 46 17.03 9.97 9.25
C ARG A 46 17.75 8.74 9.82
N ASP A 47 17.10 7.58 9.77
CA ASP A 47 17.66 6.29 10.21
C ASP A 47 18.38 5.51 9.10
N GLY A 48 18.55 6.11 7.92
CA GLY A 48 19.19 5.52 6.75
C GLY A 48 18.30 4.58 5.92
N SER A 49 17.05 4.34 6.33
CA SER A 49 16.08 3.60 5.51
C SER A 49 15.71 4.37 4.23
N ILE A 50 15.20 3.68 3.22
CA ILE A 50 14.80 4.28 1.94
C ILE A 50 13.37 3.84 1.63
N ASP A 51 12.53 4.76 1.17
CA ASP A 51 11.18 4.47 0.72
C ASP A 51 11.16 4.19 -0.78
N TYR A 52 10.44 3.14 -1.20
CA TYR A 52 10.43 2.65 -2.57
C TYR A 52 9.03 2.60 -3.17
N GLY A 53 8.94 2.95 -4.46
CA GLY A 53 7.78 2.72 -5.30
C GLY A 53 6.56 3.60 -4.98
N LEU A 54 5.43 3.21 -5.56
CA LEU A 54 4.20 4.02 -5.65
C LEU A 54 3.63 4.47 -4.30
N MET A 55 3.73 3.62 -3.28
CA MET A 55 3.22 3.80 -1.93
C MET A 55 4.29 4.18 -0.91
N GLY A 56 5.53 4.45 -1.34
CA GLY A 56 6.62 4.80 -0.43
C GLY A 56 6.94 3.69 0.58
N LEU A 57 7.06 2.44 0.11
CA LEU A 57 7.32 1.32 1.01
C LEU A 57 8.72 1.42 1.61
N ASN A 58 8.78 1.66 2.92
CA ASN A 58 10.05 1.77 3.64
C ASN A 58 10.85 0.46 3.61
N SER A 59 12.16 0.57 3.37
CA SER A 59 13.09 -0.56 3.25
C SER A 59 13.13 -1.46 4.48
N GLN A 60 12.76 -0.96 5.66
CA GLN A 60 12.66 -1.77 6.88
C GLN A 60 11.56 -2.83 6.81
N HIS A 61 10.59 -2.72 5.89
CA HIS A 61 9.56 -3.74 5.69
C HIS A 61 9.98 -4.85 4.72
N ILE A 62 10.98 -4.61 3.87
CA ILE A 62 11.41 -5.56 2.85
C ILE A 62 12.02 -6.79 3.52
N GLY A 63 11.58 -7.98 3.10
CA GLY A 63 12.00 -9.27 3.68
C GLY A 63 11.21 -9.70 4.92
N LYS A 64 10.30 -8.86 5.44
CA LYS A 64 9.40 -9.26 6.52
C LYS A 64 8.25 -10.13 5.98
N PRO A 65 7.70 -11.06 6.78
CA PRO A 65 6.53 -11.85 6.38
C PRO A 65 5.37 -10.96 5.93
N GLY A 66 4.80 -11.25 4.75
CA GLY A 66 3.70 -10.49 4.18
C GLY A 66 4.09 -9.23 3.40
N PHE A 67 5.39 -8.97 3.23
CA PHE A 67 5.93 -7.85 2.46
C PHE A 67 6.82 -8.34 1.30
N PRO A 68 7.13 -7.49 0.31
CA PRO A 68 8.10 -7.81 -0.75
C PRO A 68 9.42 -8.35 -0.18
N ALA A 69 9.96 -9.40 -0.78
CA ALA A 69 11.18 -10.05 -0.32
C ALA A 69 12.45 -9.28 -0.71
N THR A 70 12.37 -8.48 -1.79
CA THR A 70 13.51 -7.71 -2.31
C THR A 70 13.09 -6.29 -2.69
N VAL A 71 14.07 -5.40 -2.89
CA VAL A 71 13.82 -4.05 -3.43
C VAL A 71 13.20 -4.11 -4.83
N ALA A 72 13.63 -5.05 -5.68
CA ALA A 72 13.04 -5.22 -7.00
C ALA A 72 11.55 -5.57 -6.92
N GLU A 73 11.17 -6.44 -5.97
CA GLU A 73 9.77 -6.73 -5.71
C GLU A 73 9.03 -5.54 -5.08
N ALA A 74 9.69 -4.73 -4.25
CA ALA A 74 9.12 -3.50 -3.71
C ALA A 74 8.90 -2.43 -4.80
N MET A 75 9.61 -2.51 -5.93
CA MET A 75 9.41 -1.65 -7.09
C MET A 75 8.31 -2.12 -8.04
N ASP A 76 7.86 -3.37 -7.91
CA ASP A 76 6.69 -3.84 -8.66
C ASP A 76 5.43 -3.09 -8.15
N PRO A 77 4.69 -2.37 -9.03
CA PRO A 77 3.57 -1.54 -8.59
C PRO A 77 2.49 -2.33 -7.84
N CYS A 78 2.23 -3.58 -8.23
CA CYS A 78 1.20 -4.40 -7.60
C CYS A 78 1.62 -4.86 -6.20
N ARG A 79 2.84 -5.36 -6.05
CA ARG A 79 3.39 -5.77 -4.74
C ARG A 79 3.55 -4.57 -3.81
N ASN A 80 3.98 -3.43 -4.34
CA ASN A 80 4.11 -2.19 -3.59
C ASN A 80 2.76 -1.68 -3.06
N MET A 81 1.72 -1.67 -3.92
CA MET A 81 0.36 -1.32 -3.49
C MET A 81 -0.22 -2.33 -2.50
N ALA A 82 -0.01 -3.63 -2.69
CA ALA A 82 -0.47 -4.65 -1.74
C ALA A 82 0.14 -4.43 -0.34
N ALA A 83 1.44 -4.12 -0.27
CA ALA A 83 2.12 -3.75 0.96
C ALA A 83 1.54 -2.46 1.59
N GLY A 84 1.32 -1.42 0.77
CA GLY A 84 0.69 -0.18 1.21
C GLY A 84 -0.72 -0.40 1.78
N VAL A 85 -1.54 -1.22 1.12
CA VAL A 85 -2.88 -1.62 1.60
C VAL A 85 -2.78 -2.36 2.93
N ALA A 86 -1.81 -3.26 3.12
CA ALA A 86 -1.60 -3.95 4.39
C ALA A 86 -1.24 -2.98 5.53
N ILE A 87 -0.36 -2.00 5.27
CA ILE A 87 0.00 -0.94 6.24
C ILE A 87 -1.21 -0.09 6.59
N LEU A 88 -1.97 0.36 5.58
CA LEU A 88 -3.18 1.17 5.78
C LEU A 88 -4.26 0.40 6.55
N ARG A 89 -4.44 -0.90 6.28
CA ARG A 89 -5.37 -1.76 7.03
C ARG A 89 -5.03 -1.82 8.51
N ASP A 90 -3.75 -1.98 8.81
CA ASP A 90 -3.27 -2.01 10.20
C ASP A 90 -3.41 -0.65 10.88
N ALA A 91 -3.19 0.45 10.14
CA ALA A 91 -3.44 1.80 10.63
C ALA A 91 -4.94 2.04 10.92
N ASP A 92 -5.83 1.67 9.99
CA ASP A 92 -7.29 1.75 10.18
C ASP A 92 -7.75 0.94 11.39
N ARG A 93 -7.19 -0.27 11.58
CA ARG A 93 -7.47 -1.11 12.75
C ARG A 93 -7.06 -0.43 14.05
N ARG A 94 -5.83 0.11 14.12
CA ARG A 94 -5.36 0.85 15.31
C ARG A 94 -6.17 2.11 15.59
N ALA A 95 -6.68 2.76 14.54
CA ALA A 95 -7.52 3.94 14.64
C ALA A 95 -8.99 3.63 14.96
N GLY A 96 -9.39 2.35 15.04
CA GLY A 96 -10.78 1.95 15.27
C GLY A 96 -11.71 2.18 14.06
N LEU A 97 -11.16 2.39 12.87
CA LEU A 97 -11.91 2.58 11.62
C LEU A 97 -12.28 1.25 10.95
N ALA A 98 -11.59 0.16 11.31
CA ALA A 98 -11.93 -1.16 10.81
C ALA A 98 -13.34 -1.57 11.26
N ALA A 99 -14.19 -1.98 10.32
CA ALA A 99 -15.51 -2.53 10.65
C ALA A 99 -15.36 -3.66 11.68
N PRO A 100 -16.26 -3.77 12.67
CA PRO A 100 -16.26 -4.92 13.57
C PRO A 100 -16.31 -6.18 12.71
N ALA A 101 -15.42 -7.14 12.99
CA ALA A 101 -15.50 -8.45 12.37
C ALA A 101 -16.94 -8.97 12.55
N GLN A 102 -17.63 -9.27 11.46
CA GLN A 102 -18.91 -9.96 11.55
C GLN A 102 -18.64 -11.25 12.33
N ARG A 103 -19.15 -11.35 13.55
CA ARG A 103 -19.10 -12.60 14.32
C ARG A 103 -19.74 -13.66 13.43
N PRO A 104 -19.11 -14.83 13.22
CA PRO A 104 -19.80 -15.91 12.53
C PRO A 104 -21.10 -16.17 13.28
N MET A 105 -22.22 -16.06 12.57
CA MET A 105 -23.51 -16.50 13.06
C MET A 105 -23.40 -18.01 13.18
N LEU A 106 -23.13 -18.50 14.40
CA LEU A 106 -23.22 -19.92 14.71
C LEU A 106 -24.68 -20.31 14.45
N ALA A 107 -24.89 -21.11 13.39
CA ALA A 107 -26.13 -21.79 13.10
C ALA A 107 -26.22 -23.08 13.92
#